data_AF-A0A843GTL1-F1
#
_entry.id   AF-A0A843GTL1-F1
#
_cell.length_a   1.000
_cell.length_b   1.000
_cell.length_c   1.000
_cell.angle_alpha   90.00
_cell.angle_beta   90.00
_cell.angle_gamma   90.00
#
_symmetry.space_group_name_H-M   'P 1'
#
loop_
_entity.id
_entity.type
_entity.pdbx_description
1 polymer ?
#
loop_
_entity_poly.entity_id
_entity_poly.type
_entity_poly.pdbx_seq_one_letter_code
_entity_poly.pdbx_strand_id
1 'polypeptide(L)'
;MTNAQFYLEDLKTKFRKINPEEYYLSYSGGKDSHLLYWFIKEYAPEFSNIKVVGINTYMEHPQIRKRIYDNCDVVLLPTMKPFDIKKEHGIPCFSKEQDQYIYYYQKALRKNKKPSKTCEAKINRTYKTGYSISKKASEYVLSGKAHPITHLCCHFLKKDPARQYEEKTGLKPILRH
;
A
#
# COMPACT_ATOMS: atom_id res chain seq x y z
N MET A 1 2.75 -2.12 38.19
CA MET A 1 2.69 -1.63 36.79
C MET A 1 2.11 -2.76 35.95
N THR A 2 1.04 -2.52 35.18
CA THR A 2 0.46 -3.59 34.34
C THR A 2 1.36 -3.86 33.14
N ASN A 3 1.26 -5.06 32.54
CA ASN A 3 2.00 -5.38 31.30
C ASN A 3 1.71 -4.35 30.19
N ALA A 4 0.48 -3.88 30.08
CA ALA A 4 0.11 -2.85 29.11
C ALA A 4 0.85 -1.53 29.36
N GLN A 5 0.90 -1.07 30.61
CA GLN A 5 1.61 0.15 30.97
C GLN A 5 3.11 0.05 30.66
N PHE A 6 3.72 -1.11 30.93
CA PHE A 6 5.12 -1.36 30.59
C PHE A 6 5.39 -1.19 29.08
N TYR A 7 4.56 -1.80 28.22
CA TYR A 7 4.75 -1.68 26.77
C TYR A 7 4.48 -0.28 26.23
N LEU A 8 3.55 0.47 26.83
CA LEU A 8 3.30 1.86 26.44
C LEU A 8 4.47 2.78 26.80
N GLU A 9 5.07 2.59 27.98
CA GLU A 9 6.30 3.30 28.35
C GLU A 9 7.49 2.88 27.47
N ASP A 10 7.65 1.59 27.16
CA ASP A 10 8.68 1.13 26.22
C ASP A 10 8.52 1.79 24.84
N LEU A 11 7.29 1.84 24.31
CA LEU A 11 6.98 2.54 23.05
C LEU A 11 7.33 4.03 23.15
N LYS A 12 7.03 4.67 24.28
CA LYS A 12 7.35 6.08 24.55
C LYS A 12 8.86 6.34 24.47
N THR A 13 9.68 5.44 25.02
CA THR A 13 11.15 5.58 24.91
C THR A 13 11.65 5.49 23.48
N LYS A 14 11.00 4.71 22.60
CA LYS A 14 11.33 4.63 21.18
C LYS A 14 10.98 5.92 20.44
N PHE A 15 9.83 6.52 20.74
CA PHE A 15 9.42 7.80 20.16
C PHE A 15 10.33 8.97 20.56
N ARG A 16 10.96 8.94 21.74
CA ARG A 16 11.97 9.96 22.12
C ARG A 16 13.18 10.02 21.18
N LYS A 17 13.42 8.98 20.38
CA LYS A 17 14.51 8.92 19.39
C LYS A 17 14.07 9.48 18.03
N ILE A 18 12.80 9.83 17.86
CA ILE A 18 12.23 10.37 16.63
C ILE A 18 12.25 11.88 16.73
N ASN A 19 12.84 12.55 15.73
CA ASN A 19 12.72 13.99 15.56
C ASN A 19 11.38 14.31 14.88
N PRO A 20 10.42 14.98 15.54
CA PRO A 20 9.11 15.25 14.95
C PRO A 20 9.15 16.09 13.66
N GLU A 21 10.21 16.86 13.44
CA GLU A 21 10.40 17.67 12.22
C GLU A 21 10.91 16.85 11.03
N GLU A 22 11.37 15.62 11.26
CA GLU A 22 11.85 14.71 10.20
C GLU A 22 10.84 13.61 9.88
N TYR A 23 9.84 13.40 10.73
CA TYR A 23 8.95 12.25 10.63
C TYR A 23 7.48 12.61 10.68
N TYR A 24 6.66 11.80 10.03
CA TYR A 24 5.20 11.91 10.07
C TYR A 24 4.55 10.54 10.32
N LEU A 25 3.36 10.54 10.92
CA LEU A 25 2.55 9.34 11.04
C LEU A 25 1.76 9.12 9.75
N SER A 26 2.05 8.03 9.05
CA SER A 26 1.24 7.58 7.93
C SER A 26 -0.03 6.87 8.44
N TYR A 27 -1.20 7.49 8.25
CA TYR A 27 -2.46 7.06 8.86
C TYR A 27 -3.42 6.44 7.84
N SER A 28 -3.77 5.16 8.04
CA SER A 28 -4.70 4.42 7.14
C SER A 28 -6.12 4.31 7.69
N GLY A 29 -6.36 4.74 8.93
CA GLY A 29 -7.62 4.53 9.64
C GLY A 29 -7.84 3.09 10.15
N GLY A 30 -6.88 2.20 9.92
CA GLY A 30 -6.84 0.85 10.46
C GLY A 30 -6.37 0.82 11.92
N LYS A 31 -6.57 -0.32 12.59
CA LYS A 31 -6.28 -0.51 14.02
C LYS A 31 -4.87 -0.08 14.42
N ASP A 32 -3.86 -0.51 13.67
CA ASP A 32 -2.46 -0.25 14.03
C ASP A 32 -2.10 1.25 13.88
N SER A 33 -2.51 1.87 12.77
CA SER A 33 -2.31 3.32 12.58
C SER A 33 -3.10 4.16 13.57
N HIS A 34 -4.27 3.66 14.01
CA HIS A 34 -5.10 4.34 14.99
C HIS A 34 -4.56 4.20 16.41
N LEU A 35 -3.95 3.06 16.75
CA LEU A 35 -3.20 2.90 18.00
C LEU A 35 -2.06 3.92 18.08
N LEU A 36 -1.29 4.10 17.02
CA LEU A 36 -0.21 5.10 17.01
C LEU A 36 -0.75 6.54 17.05
N TYR A 37 -1.85 6.82 16.36
CA TYR A 37 -2.52 8.12 16.45
C TYR A 37 -2.95 8.42 17.90
N TRP A 38 -3.68 7.50 18.54
CA TRP A 38 -4.10 7.60 19.93
C TRP A 38 -2.90 7.77 20.86
N PHE A 39 -1.83 6.99 20.63
CA PHE A 39 -0.62 7.08 21.42
C PHE A 39 0.03 8.48 21.34
N ILE A 40 0.15 9.04 20.14
CA ILE A 40 0.78 10.36 19.92
C ILE A 40 -0.10 11.50 20.42
N LYS A 41 -1.44 11.41 20.24
CA LYS A 41 -2.35 12.52 20.55
C LYS A 41 -2.88 12.50 21.98
N GLU A 42 -3.04 11.32 22.59
CA GLU A 42 -3.61 11.17 23.94
C GLU A 42 -2.61 10.68 24.98
N TYR A 43 -1.87 9.60 24.71
CA TYR A 43 -1.00 8.97 25.72
C TYR A 43 0.32 9.74 25.94
N ALA A 44 0.97 10.18 24.87
CA ALA A 44 2.25 10.87 24.88
C ALA A 44 2.17 12.19 24.10
N PRO A 45 1.40 13.17 24.60
CA PRO A 45 1.13 14.42 23.88
C PRO A 45 2.38 15.28 23.62
N GLU A 46 3.52 14.97 24.25
CA GLU A 46 4.81 15.59 23.89
C GLU A 46 5.25 15.33 22.44
N PHE A 47 4.67 14.33 21.77
CA PHE A 47 4.93 14.02 20.36
C PHE A 47 3.82 14.51 19.42
N SER A 48 2.85 15.28 19.93
CA SER A 48 1.65 15.70 19.18
C SER A 48 1.93 16.58 17.96
N ASN A 49 3.14 17.14 17.87
CA ASN A 49 3.66 17.88 16.72
C ASN A 49 4.01 17.01 15.50
N ILE A 50 4.11 15.68 15.66
CA ILE A 50 4.23 14.76 14.53
C ILE A 50 2.96 14.88 13.67
N LYS A 51 3.16 15.27 12.41
CA LYS A 51 2.06 15.39 11.43
C LYS A 51 1.43 14.03 11.15
N VAL A 52 0.11 13.99 11.08
CA VAL A 52 -0.68 12.81 10.69
C VAL A 52 -1.10 12.97 9.23
N VAL A 53 -0.64 12.06 8.38
CA VAL A 53 -0.86 12.12 6.94
C VAL A 53 -1.60 10.89 6.49
N GLY A 54 -2.80 11.08 5.93
CA GLY A 54 -3.61 10.01 5.36
C GLY A 54 -3.68 10.08 3.84
N ILE A 55 -4.14 8.99 3.23
CA ILE A 55 -4.38 8.92 1.77
C ILE A 55 -5.81 8.45 1.55
N ASN A 56 -6.60 9.23 0.82
CA ASN A 56 -7.94 8.83 0.41
C ASN A 56 -7.89 8.16 -0.96
N THR A 57 -7.89 6.83 -1.03
CA THR A 57 -7.83 6.10 -2.30
C THR A 57 -9.16 6.03 -3.06
N TYR A 58 -10.23 6.60 -2.51
CA TYR A 58 -11.62 6.50 -2.95
C TYR A 58 -12.23 5.09 -2.83
N MET A 59 -11.45 4.10 -2.42
CA MET A 59 -11.83 2.69 -2.33
C MET A 59 -12.10 2.24 -0.89
N GLU A 60 -11.82 3.09 0.10
CA GLU A 60 -12.08 2.81 1.51
C GLU A 60 -13.57 2.78 1.84
N HIS A 61 -13.92 1.97 2.84
CA HIS A 61 -15.24 2.03 3.46
C HIS A 61 -15.54 3.46 3.98
N PRO A 62 -16.77 3.97 3.85
CA PRO A 62 -17.11 5.35 4.23
C PRO A 62 -16.68 5.72 5.66
N GLN A 63 -16.76 4.80 6.61
CA GLN A 63 -16.31 5.03 7.99
C GLN A 63 -14.79 5.24 8.10
N ILE A 64 -14.00 4.49 7.34
CA ILE A 64 -12.54 4.65 7.32
C ILE A 64 -12.18 5.97 6.65
N ARG A 65 -12.86 6.31 5.55
CA ARG A 65 -12.70 7.60 4.89
C ARG A 65 -13.01 8.76 5.84
N LYS A 66 -14.11 8.68 6.60
CA LYS A 66 -14.46 9.68 7.62
C LYS A 66 -13.35 9.80 8.67
N ARG A 67 -12.84 8.68 9.21
CA ARG A 67 -11.73 8.71 10.18
C ARG A 67 -10.46 9.35 9.63
N ILE A 68 -10.14 9.12 8.34
CA ILE A 68 -8.99 9.77 7.69
C ILE A 68 -9.20 11.29 7.67
N TYR A 69 -10.39 11.76 7.29
CA TYR A 69 -10.68 13.19 7.28
C TYR A 69 -10.71 13.81 8.69
N ASP A 70 -11.22 13.09 9.68
CA ASP A 70 -11.35 13.62 11.04
C ASP A 70 -10.00 13.69 11.77
N ASN A 71 -9.07 12.78 11.49
CA ASN A 71 -7.85 12.58 12.31
C ASN A 71 -6.54 12.98 11.62
N CYS A 72 -6.54 13.26 10.31
CA CYS A 72 -5.32 13.61 9.58
C CYS A 72 -5.16 15.13 9.45
N ASP A 73 -3.94 15.61 9.69
CA ASP A 73 -3.55 16.99 9.41
C ASP A 73 -3.44 17.23 7.89
N VAL A 74 -3.04 16.20 7.13
CA VAL A 74 -2.92 16.24 5.67
C VAL A 74 -3.58 15.00 5.07
N VAL A 75 -4.45 15.20 4.07
CA VAL A 75 -5.05 14.11 3.30
C VAL A 75 -4.56 14.19 1.85
N LEU A 76 -3.79 13.20 1.44
CA LEU A 76 -3.28 13.05 0.08
C LEU A 76 -4.34 12.40 -0.82
N LEU A 77 -4.35 12.80 -2.09
CA LEU A 77 -5.17 12.20 -3.12
C LEU A 77 -4.30 11.36 -4.07
N PRO A 78 -4.84 10.26 -4.62
CA PRO A 78 -4.21 9.46 -5.65
C PRO A 78 -3.71 10.28 -6.83
N THR A 79 -2.59 9.85 -7.42
CA THR A 79 -2.06 10.45 -8.66
C THR A 79 -2.90 10.11 -9.89
N MET A 80 -3.72 9.06 -9.80
CA MET A 80 -4.66 8.63 -10.84
C MET A 80 -5.94 8.12 -10.18
N LYS A 81 -7.12 8.42 -10.76
CA LYS A 81 -8.39 7.94 -10.21
C LYS A 81 -8.53 6.43 -10.43
N PRO A 82 -9.23 5.69 -9.54
CA PRO A 82 -9.40 4.23 -9.68
C PRO A 82 -9.96 3.79 -11.03
N PHE A 83 -10.91 4.55 -11.59
CA PHE A 83 -11.52 4.24 -12.89
C PHE A 83 -10.56 4.42 -14.07
N ASP A 84 -9.65 5.41 -13.99
CA ASP A 84 -8.64 5.65 -15.01
C ASP A 84 -7.59 4.53 -14.97
N ILE A 85 -7.16 4.11 -13.77
CA ILE A 85 -6.28 2.94 -13.59
C ILE A 85 -6.91 1.69 -14.21
N LYS A 86 -8.22 1.46 -13.94
CA LYS A 86 -8.96 0.34 -14.52
C LYS A 86 -8.93 0.38 -16.05
N LYS A 87 -9.12 1.55 -16.65
CA LYS A 87 -9.16 1.74 -18.10
C LYS A 87 -7.79 1.55 -18.74
N GLU A 88 -6.73 2.08 -18.14
CA GLU A 88 -5.38 2.11 -18.71
C GLU A 88 -4.55 0.85 -18.39
N HIS A 89 -4.78 0.23 -17.24
CA HIS A 89 -3.93 -0.83 -16.72
C HIS A 89 -4.69 -2.11 -16.36
N GLY A 90 -5.98 -2.01 -16.05
CA GLY A 90 -6.80 -3.14 -15.61
C GLY A 90 -7.07 -3.16 -14.11
N ILE A 91 -7.47 -4.31 -13.58
CA ILE A 91 -7.91 -4.47 -12.18
C ILE A 91 -7.10 -5.58 -11.51
N PRO A 92 -6.75 -5.48 -10.21
CA PRO A 92 -6.20 -6.61 -9.48
C PRO A 92 -7.22 -7.76 -9.40
N CYS A 93 -6.75 -9.01 -9.41
CA CYS A 93 -7.61 -10.18 -9.45
C CYS A 93 -7.20 -11.28 -8.46
N PHE A 94 -5.90 -11.48 -8.25
CA PHE A 94 -5.37 -12.50 -7.35
C PHE A 94 -4.60 -11.85 -6.20
N SER A 95 -3.41 -12.35 -5.87
CA SER A 95 -2.50 -11.65 -4.97
C SER A 95 -1.67 -10.63 -5.72
N LYS A 96 -1.19 -9.60 -5.02
CA LYS A 96 -0.32 -8.56 -5.59
C LYS A 96 0.89 -9.14 -6.35
N GLU A 97 1.49 -10.20 -5.82
CA GLU A 97 2.63 -10.87 -6.46
C GLU A 97 2.21 -11.64 -7.71
N GLN A 98 1.10 -12.38 -7.66
CA GLN A 98 0.59 -13.10 -8.83
C GLN A 98 0.18 -12.11 -9.94
N ASP A 99 -0.54 -11.06 -9.58
CA ASP A 99 -0.96 -10.00 -10.50
C ASP A 99 0.23 -9.27 -11.13
N GLN A 100 1.37 -9.19 -10.43
CA GLN A 100 2.61 -8.65 -11.00
C GLN A 100 3.13 -9.52 -12.15
N TYR A 101 3.27 -10.84 -11.94
CA TYR A 101 3.73 -11.74 -13.01
C TYR A 101 2.73 -11.79 -14.17
N ILE A 102 1.43 -11.82 -13.88
CA ILE A 102 0.37 -11.82 -14.89
C ILE A 102 0.40 -10.52 -15.69
N TYR A 103 0.55 -9.37 -15.04
CA TYR A 103 0.65 -8.07 -15.71
C TYR A 103 1.80 -8.05 -16.72
N TYR A 104 3.01 -8.47 -16.31
CA TYR A 104 4.18 -8.48 -17.19
C TYR A 104 4.05 -9.50 -18.33
N TYR A 105 3.44 -10.66 -18.06
CA TYR A 105 3.11 -11.65 -19.07
C TYR A 105 2.15 -11.08 -20.12
N GLN A 106 0.98 -10.59 -19.71
CA GLN A 106 -0.01 -10.00 -20.63
C GLN A 106 0.54 -8.77 -21.37
N LYS A 107 1.37 -7.95 -20.71
CA LYS A 107 2.01 -6.77 -21.31
C LYS A 107 2.97 -7.16 -22.43
N ALA A 108 3.73 -8.24 -22.28
CA ALA A 108 4.61 -8.74 -23.34
C ALA A 108 3.79 -9.22 -24.55
N LEU A 109 2.74 -10.01 -24.31
CA LEU A 109 1.84 -10.50 -25.36
C LEU A 109 1.17 -9.35 -26.13
N ARG A 110 0.62 -8.35 -25.43
CA ARG A 110 0.04 -7.15 -26.07
C ARG A 110 1.03 -6.37 -26.94
N LYS A 111 2.33 -6.45 -26.64
CA LYS A 111 3.40 -5.81 -27.40
C LYS A 111 4.00 -6.71 -28.49
N ASN A 112 3.41 -7.88 -28.74
CA ASN A 112 3.96 -8.92 -29.62
C ASN A 112 5.41 -9.30 -29.25
N LYS A 113 5.72 -9.30 -27.95
CA LYS A 113 7.03 -9.68 -27.41
C LYS A 113 6.91 -10.99 -26.62
N LYS A 114 7.99 -11.76 -26.61
CA LYS A 114 8.10 -12.93 -25.74
C LYS A 114 8.12 -12.50 -24.26
N PRO A 115 7.27 -13.08 -23.39
CA PRO A 115 7.36 -12.86 -21.94
C PRO A 115 8.74 -13.26 -21.39
N SER A 116 9.12 -12.70 -20.24
CA SER A 116 10.37 -13.14 -19.58
C SER A 116 10.26 -14.62 -19.17
N LYS A 117 11.39 -15.35 -19.22
CA LYS A 117 11.44 -16.78 -18.86
C LYS A 117 10.80 -17.06 -17.50
N THR A 118 11.04 -16.17 -16.52
CA THR A 118 10.46 -16.27 -15.18
C THR A 118 8.94 -16.09 -15.18
N CYS A 119 8.40 -15.09 -15.88
CA CYS A 119 6.95 -14.89 -15.96
C CYS A 119 6.30 -16.09 -16.67
N GLU A 120 6.84 -16.48 -17.82
CA GLU A 120 6.35 -17.62 -18.60
C GLU A 120 6.33 -18.92 -17.77
N ALA A 121 7.43 -19.24 -17.08
CA ALA A 121 7.51 -20.43 -16.23
C ALA A 121 6.53 -20.37 -15.04
N LYS A 122 6.33 -19.19 -14.42
CA LYS A 122 5.37 -19.03 -13.33
C LYS A 122 3.92 -19.14 -13.81
N ILE A 123 3.57 -18.58 -14.98
CA ILE A 123 2.24 -18.71 -15.59
C ILE A 123 1.96 -20.16 -15.97
N ASN A 124 2.92 -20.83 -16.62
CA ASN A 124 2.80 -22.23 -17.04
C ASN A 124 3.01 -23.23 -15.90
N ARG A 125 3.29 -22.74 -14.69
CA ARG A 125 3.54 -23.54 -13.48
C ARG A 125 4.70 -24.53 -13.61
N THR A 126 5.71 -24.19 -14.42
CA THR A 126 6.95 -24.97 -14.62
C THR A 126 8.15 -24.38 -13.86
N TYR A 127 7.94 -23.34 -13.05
CA TYR A 127 8.99 -22.69 -12.28
C TYR A 127 9.50 -23.60 -11.15
N LYS A 128 10.82 -23.85 -11.12
CA LYS A 128 11.44 -24.87 -10.25
C LYS A 128 12.02 -24.35 -8.94
N THR A 129 12.35 -23.06 -8.86
CA THR A 129 13.10 -22.46 -7.72
C THR A 129 12.22 -21.70 -6.73
N GLY A 130 10.90 -21.86 -6.83
CA GLY A 130 9.95 -21.22 -5.93
C GLY A 130 8.50 -21.41 -6.37
N TYR A 131 7.60 -20.64 -5.79
CA TYR A 131 6.17 -20.78 -6.06
C TYR A 131 5.78 -20.20 -7.43
N SER A 132 5.00 -20.97 -8.17
CA SER A 132 4.25 -20.51 -9.35
C SER A 132 2.94 -19.86 -8.92
N ILE A 133 2.25 -19.21 -9.86
CA ILE A 133 0.91 -18.70 -9.59
C ILE A 133 -0.07 -19.86 -9.31
N SER A 134 -1.20 -19.54 -8.69
CA SER A 134 -2.24 -20.53 -8.39
C SER A 134 -2.77 -21.19 -9.67
N LYS A 135 -3.29 -22.42 -9.56
CA LYS A 135 -3.80 -23.18 -10.72
C LYS A 135 -4.95 -22.42 -11.39
N LYS A 136 -5.87 -21.89 -10.58
CA LYS A 136 -6.96 -21.03 -11.01
C LYS A 136 -6.48 -19.79 -11.78
N ALA A 137 -5.42 -19.13 -11.31
CA ALA A 137 -4.86 -17.97 -11.99
C ALA A 137 -4.22 -18.34 -13.33
N SER A 138 -3.46 -19.44 -13.36
CA SER A 138 -2.83 -19.98 -14.58
C SER A 138 -3.88 -20.33 -15.64
N GLU A 139 -4.89 -21.12 -15.29
CA GLU A 139 -5.99 -21.50 -16.19
C GLU A 139 -6.77 -20.29 -16.70
N TYR A 140 -7.08 -19.33 -15.82
CA TYR A 140 -7.79 -18.13 -16.21
C TYR A 140 -7.00 -17.30 -17.24
N VAL A 141 -5.71 -17.07 -16.99
CA VAL A 141 -4.84 -16.31 -17.89
C VAL A 141 -4.61 -17.04 -19.21
N LEU A 142 -4.35 -18.35 -19.17
CA LEU A 142 -4.09 -19.16 -20.37
C LEU A 142 -5.34 -19.44 -21.21
N SER A 143 -6.54 -19.30 -20.63
CA SER A 143 -7.80 -19.44 -21.37
C SER A 143 -8.01 -18.38 -22.46
N GLY A 144 -7.21 -17.31 -22.47
CA GLY A 144 -7.40 -16.15 -23.36
C GLY A 144 -8.57 -15.24 -22.97
N LYS A 145 -9.38 -15.60 -21.98
CA LYS A 145 -10.54 -14.84 -21.50
C LYS A 145 -10.23 -13.90 -20.33
N ALA A 146 -8.98 -13.87 -19.86
CA ALA A 146 -8.58 -13.01 -18.76
C ALA A 146 -8.66 -11.53 -19.15
N HIS A 147 -9.33 -10.74 -18.31
CA HIS A 147 -9.27 -9.28 -18.41
C HIS A 147 -7.82 -8.78 -18.19
N PRO A 148 -7.52 -7.51 -18.51
CA PRO A 148 -6.24 -6.91 -18.13
C PRO A 148 -6.09 -6.93 -16.60
N ILE A 149 -5.10 -7.67 -16.10
CA ILE A 149 -4.81 -7.81 -14.68
C ILE A 149 -3.60 -6.95 -14.34
N THR A 150 -3.66 -6.23 -13.21
CA THR A 150 -2.58 -5.33 -12.81
C THR A 150 -2.38 -5.25 -11.29
N HIS A 151 -1.12 -5.17 -10.90
CA HIS A 151 -0.69 -4.86 -9.53
C HIS A 151 -0.52 -3.34 -9.28
N LEU A 152 -0.67 -2.52 -10.33
CA LEU A 152 -0.35 -1.08 -10.30
C LEU A 152 -1.40 -0.22 -9.56
N CYS A 153 -2.55 -0.79 -9.21
CA CYS A 153 -3.58 -0.09 -8.44
C CYS A 153 -3.00 0.57 -7.16
N CYS A 154 -2.29 -0.20 -6.32
CA CYS A 154 -1.69 0.35 -5.10
C CYS A 154 -0.55 1.37 -5.38
N HIS A 155 0.07 1.32 -6.56
CA HIS A 155 1.15 2.24 -6.91
C HIS A 155 0.61 3.66 -7.05
N PHE A 156 -0.38 3.86 -7.92
CA PHE A 156 -0.98 5.17 -8.16
C PHE A 156 -1.88 5.64 -7.02
N LEU A 157 -2.57 4.72 -6.35
CA LEU A 157 -3.48 5.09 -5.26
C LEU A 157 -2.77 5.44 -3.96
N LYS A 158 -1.61 4.82 -3.66
CA LYS A 158 -0.96 4.95 -2.33
C LYS A 158 0.52 5.32 -2.41
N LYS A 159 1.30 4.57 -3.18
CA LYS A 159 2.77 4.69 -3.15
C LYS A 159 3.27 5.99 -3.77
N ASP A 160 2.73 6.35 -4.93
CA ASP A 160 3.12 7.58 -5.61
C ASP A 160 2.74 8.85 -4.86
N PRO A 161 1.50 9.03 -4.37
CA PRO A 161 1.18 10.22 -3.60
C PRO A 161 2.01 10.32 -2.32
N ALA A 162 2.27 9.20 -1.62
CA ALA A 162 3.16 9.18 -0.47
C ALA A 162 4.59 9.59 -0.86
N ARG A 163 5.14 9.00 -1.93
CA ARG A 163 6.49 9.34 -2.43
C ARG A 163 6.60 10.81 -2.81
N GLN A 164 5.61 11.36 -3.52
CA GLN A 164 5.59 12.78 -3.89
C GLN A 164 5.55 13.69 -2.64
N TYR A 165 4.83 13.29 -1.60
CA TYR A 165 4.81 14.02 -0.33
C TYR A 165 6.16 13.93 0.41
N GLU A 166 6.76 12.74 0.50
CA GLU A 166 8.10 12.51 1.07
C GLU A 166 9.14 13.38 0.33
N GLU A 167 9.14 13.38 -1.00
CA GLU A 167 10.05 14.18 -1.84
C GLU A 167 9.85 15.69 -1.65
N LYS A 168 8.59 16.14 -1.55
CA LYS A 168 8.27 17.57 -1.41
C LYS A 168 8.62 18.11 -0.02
N THR A 169 8.45 17.31 1.02
CA THR A 169 8.56 17.77 2.41
C THR A 169 9.87 17.37 3.09
N GLY A 170 10.57 16.36 2.58
CA GLY A 170 11.71 15.73 3.24
C GLY A 170 11.32 14.84 4.43
N LEU A 171 10.04 14.79 4.79
CA LEU A 171 9.55 14.00 5.93
C LEU A 171 9.55 12.50 5.61
N LYS A 172 9.85 11.69 6.62
CA LYS A 172 9.86 10.23 6.53
C LYS A 172 8.69 9.63 7.32
N PRO A 173 8.04 8.58 6.80
CA PRO A 173 6.97 7.93 7.52
C PRO A 173 7.49 7.13 8.71
N ILE A 174 6.83 7.24 9.88
CA ILE A 174 7.07 6.37 11.05
C ILE A 174 6.67 4.91 10.73
N LEU A 175 5.64 4.74 9.90
CA LEU A 175 5.20 3.46 9.33
C LEU A 175 4.92 3.61 7.84
N ARG A 176 5.44 2.69 7.01
CA ARG A 176 5.10 2.64 5.57
C ARG A 176 3.89 1.74 5.30
N HIS A 177 3.03 2.18 4.38
CA HIS A 177 1.92 1.40 3.78
C HIS A 177 2.31 0.76 2.44
#